data_AF-A0A0U2VJR9-F1
#
_entry.id   AF-A0A0U2VJR9-F1
#
_cell.length_a   1.000
_cell.length_b   1.000
_cell.length_c   1.000
_cell.angle_alpha   90.00
_cell.angle_beta   90.00
_cell.angle_gamma   90.00
#
_symmetry.space_group_name_H-M   'P 1'
#
loop_
_entity.id
_entity.type
_entity.pdbx_description
1 polymer ?
#
loop_
_entity_poly.entity_id
_entity_poly.type
_entity_poly.pdbx_seq_one_letter_code
_entity_poly.pdbx_strand_id
1 'polypeptide(L)'
;MKRKKRAAAFMWVMMFALLFSMLSFVPAPPVQAKSVRAAVVVEVKGNVTYTKSGGSKSHRAYVNLSLNRGDAISTGSSSSVVIRIVDREDELTIGSNAEVYIADLLEENGGKKSKVKAWAGSLWAKVKSLVSPEDEFEVETPTAVMGVRGTQYMTLVDPVTGRTTMYVAAGIVEATSTLSTGSEGHPSGSAAVYPAQQIDMDLRAQAEDLRILVYYAEPKAIVESASPRVLEAFLTAIPEIQAENEGIKNRMQEQFNQGIRQPDDRSILRYLTQDELDNVLRNFDALVTELVQEAVRANKLDPRKVDEVNARITDPGKRIDLTQPPAVDRTAGLDPAIERLKQVNRNTEASPARLERLRMEQAMRKLGPYLAELAGERNRLAEENRKTEDAANQRASEALMNQLSDSERRKFLENRLKLGELMNSNTPAPPAGGGPSGGGEPAIQVPGPVKPAVTVKQHGSPVNGFIHLDLEMRHFTDKEPFYAVEAHLVYNQSELNYRQTAKFTNAASAVFKDRQAAETLTQHKGETQNELIYAASQYETGPDQPVDHIRLNGSGLLARIPLQVLDSAANTANVELVYVKVVDKEGRTVYELTSPQSITVITR
;
A
#
# COMPACT_ATOMS: atom_id res chain seq x y z
N MET A 1 4.75 -16.68 85.22
CA MET A 1 3.99 -15.70 84.40
C MET A 1 4.63 -15.25 83.08
N LYS A 2 5.91 -15.54 82.75
CA LYS A 2 6.58 -15.03 81.53
C LYS A 2 6.39 -15.88 80.24
N ARG A 3 6.04 -17.18 80.33
CA ARG A 3 5.83 -18.05 79.14
C ARG A 3 4.48 -17.86 78.44
N LYS A 4 3.39 -17.60 79.18
CA LYS A 4 2.04 -17.39 78.58
C LYS A 4 1.91 -16.10 77.76
N LYS A 5 2.67 -15.03 78.10
CA LYS A 5 2.64 -13.76 77.36
C LYS A 5 3.33 -13.82 75.98
N ARG A 6 4.32 -14.72 75.81
CA ARG A 6 5.03 -14.90 74.53
C ARG A 6 4.23 -15.69 73.50
N ALA A 7 3.43 -16.66 73.94
CA ALA A 7 2.53 -17.41 73.06
C ALA A 7 1.37 -16.55 72.53
N ALA A 8 0.81 -15.66 73.36
CA ALA A 8 -0.23 -14.72 72.95
C ALA A 8 0.30 -13.71 71.93
N ALA A 9 1.50 -13.15 72.13
CA ALA A 9 2.11 -12.22 71.18
C ALA A 9 2.40 -12.88 69.81
N PHE A 10 2.85 -14.13 69.80
CA PHE A 10 3.11 -14.88 68.57
C PHE A 10 1.82 -15.19 67.79
N MET A 11 0.73 -15.50 68.51
CA MET A 11 -0.59 -15.75 67.92
C MET A 11 -1.20 -14.48 67.31
N TRP A 12 -0.99 -13.31 67.93
CA TRP A 12 -1.43 -12.01 67.39
C TRP A 12 -0.63 -11.58 66.16
N VAL A 13 0.69 -11.83 66.12
CA VAL A 13 1.51 -11.56 64.92
C VAL A 13 1.10 -12.47 63.77
N MET A 14 0.80 -13.75 64.03
CA MET A 14 0.35 -14.69 63.00
C MET A 14 -1.05 -14.34 62.48
N MET A 15 -1.95 -13.88 63.36
CA MET A 15 -3.29 -13.41 62.97
C MET A 15 -3.22 -12.11 62.16
N PHE A 16 -2.32 -11.19 62.51
CA PHE A 16 -2.10 -9.95 61.75
C PHE A 16 -1.46 -10.23 60.38
N ALA A 17 -0.54 -11.20 60.29
CA ALA A 17 0.05 -11.63 59.02
C ALA A 17 -0.96 -12.31 58.08
N LEU A 18 -1.90 -13.10 58.63
CA LEU A 18 -2.99 -13.69 57.85
C LEU A 18 -4.02 -12.64 57.38
N LEU A 19 -4.37 -11.69 58.23
CA LEU A 19 -5.23 -10.55 57.88
C LEU A 19 -4.58 -9.62 56.83
N PHE A 20 -3.26 -9.45 56.86
CA PHE A 20 -2.53 -8.68 55.85
C PHE A 20 -2.42 -9.43 54.51
N SER A 21 -2.35 -10.77 54.52
CA SER A 21 -2.33 -11.58 53.30
C SER A 21 -3.68 -11.61 52.56
N MET A 22 -4.80 -11.44 53.28
CA MET A 22 -6.14 -11.39 52.67
C MET A 22 -6.50 -10.02 52.07
N LEU A 23 -5.75 -8.95 52.40
CA LEU A 23 -5.98 -7.60 51.88
C LEU A 23 -5.23 -7.29 50.58
N SER A 24 -4.42 -8.21 50.04
CA SER A 24 -3.67 -8.01 48.79
C SER A 24 -4.36 -8.51 47.53
N PHE A 25 -5.58 -9.04 47.61
CA PHE A 25 -6.36 -9.40 46.43
C PHE A 25 -7.21 -8.20 45.98
N VAL A 26 -6.56 -7.26 45.29
CA VAL A 26 -7.28 -6.27 44.47
C VAL A 26 -7.68 -6.99 43.19
N PRO A 27 -8.96 -7.32 42.95
CA PRO A 27 -9.36 -7.78 41.63
C PRO A 27 -9.08 -6.64 40.65
N ALA A 28 -8.09 -6.85 39.78
CA ALA A 28 -7.91 -5.95 38.64
C ALA A 28 -9.25 -5.90 37.90
N PRO A 29 -9.73 -4.70 37.51
CA PRO A 29 -10.92 -4.63 36.68
C PRO A 29 -10.68 -5.53 35.45
N PRO A 30 -11.68 -6.32 35.02
CA PRO A 30 -11.53 -7.10 33.80
C PRO A 30 -11.13 -6.10 32.72
N VAL A 31 -9.93 -6.27 32.18
CA VAL A 31 -9.55 -5.62 30.93
C VAL A 31 -10.54 -6.15 29.93
N GLN A 32 -11.60 -5.40 29.66
CA GLN A 32 -12.44 -5.67 28.52
C GLN A 32 -11.49 -5.60 27.33
N ALA A 33 -11.22 -6.77 26.74
CA ALA A 33 -10.53 -6.83 25.48
C ALA A 33 -11.33 -5.96 24.52
N LYS A 34 -10.76 -4.81 24.15
CA LYS A 34 -11.33 -3.92 23.13
C LYS A 34 -11.64 -4.82 21.93
N SER A 35 -12.91 -4.95 21.59
CA SER A 35 -13.37 -5.82 20.50
C SER A 35 -12.57 -5.48 19.25
N VAL A 36 -11.72 -6.41 18.80
CA VAL A 36 -10.92 -6.20 17.60
C VAL A 36 -11.87 -6.37 16.42
N ARG A 37 -12.28 -5.26 15.81
CA ARG A 37 -13.06 -5.28 14.57
C ARG A 37 -12.23 -6.01 13.50
N ALA A 38 -12.89 -6.87 12.73
CA ALA A 38 -12.25 -7.69 11.71
C ALA A 38 -13.05 -7.68 10.40
N ALA A 39 -12.34 -7.90 9.30
CA ALA A 39 -12.92 -8.26 8.02
C ALA A 39 -12.83 -9.78 7.83
N VAL A 40 -13.76 -10.34 7.05
CA VAL A 40 -13.77 -11.77 6.72
C VAL A 40 -13.82 -11.95 5.21
N VAL A 41 -13.04 -12.89 4.71
CA VAL A 41 -13.11 -13.31 3.30
C VAL A 41 -14.38 -14.12 3.09
N VAL A 42 -15.27 -13.67 2.21
CA VAL A 42 -16.54 -14.35 1.92
C VAL A 42 -16.48 -15.18 0.64
N GLU A 43 -15.66 -14.78 -0.34
CA GLU A 43 -15.50 -15.49 -1.61
C GLU A 43 -14.05 -15.39 -2.09
N VAL A 44 -13.51 -16.47 -2.64
CA VAL A 44 -12.17 -16.50 -3.27
C VAL A 44 -12.28 -17.19 -4.62
N LYS A 45 -11.74 -16.55 -5.66
CA LYS A 45 -11.61 -17.12 -7.01
C LYS A 45 -10.20 -16.91 -7.55
N GLY A 46 -9.60 -17.98 -8.07
CA GLY A 46 -8.25 -17.93 -8.65
C GLY A 46 -7.13 -17.92 -7.60
N ASN A 47 -6.03 -17.24 -7.93
CA ASN A 47 -4.87 -17.06 -7.08
C ASN A 47 -5.03 -15.79 -6.24
N VAL A 48 -5.38 -15.98 -4.97
CA VAL A 48 -5.49 -14.91 -3.99
C VAL A 48 -4.60 -15.26 -2.81
N THR A 49 -3.76 -14.33 -2.40
CA THR A 49 -2.89 -14.47 -1.24
C THR A 49 -3.12 -13.36 -0.23
N TYR A 50 -2.68 -13.59 0.99
CA TYR A 50 -2.69 -12.60 2.07
C TYR A 50 -1.36 -12.64 2.81
N THR A 51 -1.00 -11.49 3.39
CA THR A 51 0.18 -11.34 4.25
C THR A 51 -0.28 -10.74 5.56
N LYS A 52 0.08 -11.37 6.68
CA LYS A 52 -0.25 -10.84 8.02
C LYS A 52 0.62 -9.64 8.36
N SER A 53 0.05 -8.70 9.12
CA SER A 53 0.77 -7.54 9.65
C SER A 53 2.11 -7.94 10.29
N GLY A 54 3.19 -7.23 9.93
CA GLY A 54 4.55 -7.46 10.44
C GLY A 54 5.26 -8.71 9.88
N GLY A 55 4.61 -9.48 9.00
CA GLY A 55 5.20 -10.63 8.32
C GLY A 55 5.56 -10.33 6.86
N SER A 56 6.52 -11.07 6.32
CA SER A 56 6.89 -11.03 4.89
C SER A 56 6.40 -12.25 4.09
N LYS A 57 5.86 -13.26 4.78
CA LYS A 57 5.37 -14.50 4.16
C LYS A 57 3.95 -14.32 3.64
N SER A 58 3.77 -14.61 2.36
CA SER A 58 2.47 -14.65 1.72
C SER A 58 1.84 -16.05 1.83
N HIS A 59 0.56 -16.09 2.19
CA HIS A 59 -0.24 -17.30 2.37
C HIS A 59 -1.43 -17.31 1.43
N ARG A 60 -1.92 -18.48 1.02
CA ARG A 60 -3.12 -18.57 0.17
C ARG A 60 -4.36 -18.15 0.97
N ALA A 61 -5.16 -17.23 0.43
CA ALA A 61 -6.43 -16.84 1.02
C ALA A 61 -7.49 -17.94 0.84
N TYR A 62 -8.41 -18.03 1.80
CA TYR A 62 -9.51 -18.99 1.81
C TYR A 62 -10.76 -18.35 2.44
N VAL A 63 -11.93 -18.90 2.14
CA VAL A 63 -13.21 -18.41 2.69
C VAL A 63 -13.22 -18.57 4.22
N ASN A 64 -13.81 -17.59 4.91
CA ASN A 64 -13.81 -17.42 6.37
C ASN A 64 -12.45 -17.03 6.99
N LEU A 65 -11.44 -16.72 6.17
CA LEU A 65 -10.21 -16.10 6.68
C LEU A 65 -10.54 -14.76 7.33
N SER A 66 -10.13 -14.59 8.59
CA SER A 66 -10.18 -13.32 9.31
C SER A 66 -8.99 -12.45 8.94
N LEU A 67 -9.29 -11.24 8.48
CA LEU A 67 -8.35 -10.17 8.16
C LEU A 67 -8.45 -9.08 9.21
N ASN A 68 -7.30 -8.70 9.76
CA ASN A 68 -7.19 -7.72 10.82
C ASN A 68 -6.52 -6.46 10.29
N ARG A 69 -6.51 -5.42 11.13
CA ARG A 69 -5.66 -4.24 10.92
C ARG A 69 -4.23 -4.66 10.58
N GLY A 70 -3.73 -4.13 9.47
CA GLY A 70 -2.39 -4.34 8.97
C GLY A 70 -2.21 -5.55 8.06
N ASP A 71 -3.27 -6.30 7.76
CA ASP A 71 -3.19 -7.40 6.80
C ASP A 71 -3.29 -6.88 5.35
N ALA A 72 -2.55 -7.52 4.45
CA ALA A 72 -2.59 -7.26 3.02
C ALA A 72 -3.25 -8.43 2.27
N ILE A 73 -3.95 -8.14 1.19
CA ILE A 73 -4.56 -9.07 0.25
C ILE A 73 -4.04 -8.74 -1.15
N SER A 74 -3.58 -9.77 -1.85
CA SER A 74 -3.11 -9.67 -3.23
C SER A 74 -3.89 -10.63 -4.12
N THR A 75 -4.25 -10.19 -5.31
CA THR A 75 -5.00 -10.98 -6.30
C THR A 75 -4.21 -11.07 -7.61
N GLY A 76 -4.05 -12.28 -8.11
CA GLY A 76 -3.40 -12.50 -9.40
C GLY A 76 -4.31 -12.18 -10.60
N SER A 77 -3.82 -12.51 -11.79
CA SER A 77 -4.59 -12.41 -13.02
C SER A 77 -5.81 -13.34 -12.98
N SER A 78 -6.94 -12.89 -13.54
CA SER A 78 -8.23 -13.60 -13.53
C SER A 78 -8.68 -14.10 -12.15
N SER A 79 -8.19 -13.47 -11.09
CA SER A 79 -8.49 -13.79 -9.70
C SER A 79 -9.31 -12.67 -9.07
N SER A 80 -10.02 -12.98 -7.99
CA SER A 80 -10.83 -12.01 -7.26
C SER A 80 -11.14 -12.51 -5.87
N VAL A 81 -11.42 -11.59 -4.97
CA VAL A 81 -11.81 -11.89 -3.58
C VAL A 81 -12.87 -10.91 -3.14
N VAL A 82 -13.83 -11.40 -2.35
CA VAL A 82 -14.81 -10.55 -1.70
C VAL A 82 -14.52 -10.59 -0.20
N ILE A 83 -14.39 -9.43 0.41
CA ILE A 83 -14.23 -9.28 1.86
C ILE A 83 -15.40 -8.50 2.44
N ARG A 84 -15.79 -8.85 3.66
CA ARG A 84 -16.87 -8.18 4.39
C ARG A 84 -16.39 -7.73 5.75
N ILE A 85 -16.63 -6.47 6.10
CA ILE A 85 -16.38 -5.94 7.44
C ILE A 85 -17.51 -6.41 8.34
N VAL A 86 -17.19 -7.29 9.30
CA VAL A 86 -18.16 -8.13 10.00
C VAL A 86 -19.24 -7.32 10.73
N ASP A 87 -18.86 -6.20 11.32
CA ASP A 87 -19.71 -5.46 12.25
C ASP A 87 -20.54 -4.34 11.59
N ARG A 88 -20.35 -4.13 10.28
CA ARG A 88 -21.09 -3.15 9.47
C ARG A 88 -21.76 -3.74 8.24
N GLU A 89 -21.38 -4.96 7.87
CA GLU A 89 -21.77 -5.62 6.62
C GLU A 89 -21.33 -4.86 5.36
N ASP A 90 -20.33 -3.97 5.48
CA ASP A 90 -19.69 -3.34 4.33
C ASP A 90 -18.95 -4.42 3.53
N GLU A 91 -19.14 -4.43 2.21
CA GLU A 91 -18.57 -5.43 1.32
C GLU A 91 -17.67 -4.79 0.27
N LEU A 92 -16.49 -5.37 0.09
CA LEU A 92 -15.52 -4.97 -0.92
C LEU A 92 -15.25 -6.15 -1.83
N THR A 93 -15.64 -6.03 -3.10
CA THR A 93 -15.24 -6.96 -4.16
C THR A 93 -13.96 -6.45 -4.80
N ILE A 94 -12.88 -7.20 -4.64
CA ILE A 94 -11.55 -6.88 -5.15
C ILE A 94 -11.30 -7.72 -6.41
N GLY A 95 -11.03 -7.02 -7.51
CA GLY A 95 -10.79 -7.57 -8.83
C GLY A 95 -9.42 -8.20 -9.00
N SER A 96 -9.05 -8.50 -10.25
CA SER A 96 -7.74 -9.08 -10.59
C SER A 96 -6.62 -8.05 -10.54
N ASN A 97 -5.39 -8.53 -10.34
CA ASN A 97 -4.15 -7.72 -10.30
C ASN A 97 -4.24 -6.56 -9.30
N ALA A 98 -4.87 -6.82 -8.15
CA ALA A 98 -5.09 -5.84 -7.10
C ALA A 98 -4.23 -6.12 -5.86
N GLU A 99 -3.79 -5.05 -5.21
CA GLU A 99 -3.07 -5.06 -3.94
C GLU A 99 -3.83 -4.15 -2.97
N VAL A 100 -4.37 -4.74 -1.89
CA VAL A 100 -5.28 -4.07 -0.96
C VAL A 100 -4.83 -4.33 0.47
N TYR A 101 -4.79 -3.29 1.29
CA TYR A 101 -4.33 -3.33 2.67
C TYR A 101 -5.42 -2.82 3.62
N ILE A 102 -5.65 -3.57 4.69
CA ILE A 102 -6.61 -3.20 5.74
C ILE A 102 -5.90 -2.26 6.72
N ALA A 103 -5.94 -0.96 6.43
CA ALA A 103 -5.17 0.03 7.19
C ALA A 103 -5.69 0.22 8.62
N ASP A 104 -7.00 0.40 8.77
CA ASP A 104 -7.64 0.58 10.07
C ASP A 104 -8.98 -0.16 10.14
N LEU A 105 -9.19 -0.86 11.26
CA LEU A 105 -10.47 -1.42 11.68
C LEU A 105 -10.60 -1.13 13.17
N LEU A 106 -11.02 0.09 13.48
CA LEU A 106 -10.97 0.63 14.83
C LEU A 106 -12.37 1.00 15.31
N GLU A 107 -12.54 0.93 16.62
CA GLU A 107 -13.66 1.52 17.34
C GLU A 107 -13.08 2.56 18.30
N GLU A 108 -13.44 3.83 18.10
CA GLU A 108 -12.93 4.96 18.86
C GLU A 108 -14.06 5.95 19.13
N ASN A 109 -14.16 6.43 20.37
CA ASN A 109 -15.17 7.39 20.80
C ASN A 109 -16.63 6.98 20.45
N GLY A 110 -16.92 5.68 20.39
CA GLY A 110 -18.23 5.15 20.01
C GLY A 110 -18.49 5.08 18.49
N GLY A 111 -17.58 5.60 17.67
CA GLY A 111 -17.61 5.51 16.22
C GLY A 111 -16.79 4.34 15.68
N LYS A 112 -17.24 3.75 14.57
CA LYS A 112 -16.55 2.67 13.87
C LYS A 112 -15.81 3.21 12.66
N LYS A 113 -14.47 3.16 12.70
CA LYS A 113 -13.57 3.63 11.64
C LYS A 113 -13.01 2.48 10.81
N SER A 114 -13.28 2.47 9.52
CA SER A 114 -12.80 1.44 8.60
C SER A 114 -12.02 2.10 7.46
N LYS A 115 -10.75 1.73 7.30
CA LYS A 115 -9.88 2.30 6.28
C LYS A 115 -9.20 1.20 5.49
N VAL A 116 -9.36 1.25 4.17
CA VAL A 116 -8.76 0.29 3.24
C VAL A 116 -7.88 1.04 2.26
N LYS A 117 -6.63 0.61 2.09
CA LYS A 117 -5.71 1.16 1.09
C LYS A 117 -5.69 0.27 -0.15
N ALA A 118 -5.95 0.83 -1.31
CA ALA A 118 -5.88 0.14 -2.60
C ALA A 118 -4.72 0.71 -3.43
N TRP A 119 -3.70 -0.11 -3.67
CA TRP A 119 -2.50 0.30 -4.43
C TRP A 119 -2.61 0.03 -5.92
N ALA A 120 -3.41 -0.96 -6.30
CA ALA A 120 -3.60 -1.38 -7.68
C ALA A 120 -4.93 -2.12 -7.85
N GLY A 121 -5.40 -2.18 -9.10
CA GLY A 121 -6.52 -3.02 -9.50
C GLY A 121 -7.87 -2.32 -9.43
N SER A 122 -8.94 -3.10 -9.40
CA SER A 122 -10.32 -2.60 -9.38
C SER A 122 -11.05 -3.07 -8.13
N LEU A 123 -11.80 -2.18 -7.51
CA LEU A 123 -12.58 -2.45 -6.31
C LEU A 123 -14.01 -1.97 -6.53
N TRP A 124 -14.98 -2.82 -6.17
CA TRP A 124 -16.36 -2.40 -5.96
C TRP A 124 -16.63 -2.37 -4.47
N ALA A 125 -17.02 -1.19 -3.97
CA ALA A 125 -17.34 -0.96 -2.57
C ALA A 125 -18.84 -0.78 -2.40
N LYS A 126 -19.42 -1.62 -1.55
CA LYS A 126 -20.82 -1.54 -1.12
C LYS A 126 -20.81 -1.24 0.37
N VAL A 127 -20.97 0.03 0.71
CA VAL A 127 -20.85 0.53 2.08
C VAL A 127 -22.24 0.88 2.60
N LYS A 128 -22.63 0.28 3.73
CA LYS A 128 -23.91 0.58 4.37
C LYS A 128 -23.92 2.01 4.90
N SER A 129 -25.11 2.61 4.98
CA SER A 129 -25.26 3.94 5.55
C SER A 129 -24.68 4.01 6.97
N LEU A 130 -23.90 5.04 7.24
CA LEU A 130 -23.29 5.23 8.54
C LEU A 130 -24.35 5.68 9.56
N VAL A 131 -24.43 4.97 10.69
CA VAL A 131 -25.50 5.12 11.68
C VAL A 131 -25.15 6.22 12.68
N SER A 132 -23.88 6.29 13.09
CA SER A 132 -23.38 7.34 13.97
C SER A 132 -22.71 8.48 13.17
N PRO A 133 -22.69 9.72 13.67
CA PRO A 133 -21.88 10.80 13.11
C PRO A 133 -20.37 10.50 13.10
N GLU A 134 -19.88 9.75 14.09
CA GLU A 134 -18.48 9.39 14.33
C GLU A 134 -18.01 8.16 13.53
N ASP A 135 -18.92 7.50 12.84
CA ASP A 135 -18.62 6.43 11.90
C ASP A 135 -17.87 6.96 10.67
N GLU A 136 -16.82 6.25 10.26
CA GLU A 136 -16.00 6.61 9.10
C GLU A 136 -15.71 5.37 8.25
N PHE A 137 -15.86 5.51 6.94
CA PHE A 137 -15.37 4.55 5.97
C PHE A 137 -14.54 5.28 4.92
N GLU A 138 -13.31 4.83 4.72
CA GLU A 138 -12.38 5.41 3.76
C GLU A 138 -11.76 4.35 2.87
N VAL A 139 -11.72 4.63 1.57
CA VAL A 139 -10.76 3.99 0.67
C VAL A 139 -9.67 4.99 0.35
N GLU A 140 -8.42 4.63 0.64
CA GLU A 140 -7.26 5.43 0.29
C GLU A 140 -6.53 4.76 -0.87
N THR A 141 -6.05 5.57 -1.80
CA THR A 141 -5.24 5.20 -2.96
C THR A 141 -3.97 6.04 -2.94
N PRO A 142 -2.99 5.81 -3.85
CA PRO A 142 -1.81 6.66 -3.90
C PRO A 142 -2.15 8.16 -4.04
N THR A 143 -3.23 8.49 -4.75
CA THR A 143 -3.60 9.86 -5.13
C THR A 143 -4.74 10.47 -4.32
N ALA A 144 -5.58 9.63 -3.70
CA ALA A 144 -6.88 10.07 -3.21
C ALA A 144 -7.30 9.35 -1.93
N VAL A 145 -7.97 10.07 -1.03
CA VAL A 145 -8.78 9.51 0.05
C VAL A 145 -10.24 9.75 -0.28
N MET A 146 -11.01 8.68 -0.38
CA MET A 146 -12.45 8.67 -0.64
C MET A 146 -13.17 8.41 0.68
N GLY A 147 -13.70 9.46 1.29
CA GLY A 147 -14.55 9.40 2.47
C GLY A 147 -15.99 9.18 2.06
N VAL A 148 -16.64 8.16 2.62
CA VAL A 148 -17.98 7.76 2.18
C VAL A 148 -18.97 7.61 3.32
N ARG A 149 -20.23 7.94 3.02
CA ARG A 149 -21.34 7.82 3.98
C ARG A 149 -22.55 7.15 3.34
N GLY A 150 -22.54 5.81 3.28
CA GLY A 150 -23.56 5.01 2.59
C GLY A 150 -23.47 5.22 1.08
N THR A 151 -22.71 4.36 0.40
CA THR A 151 -22.38 4.55 -1.02
C THR A 151 -22.11 3.21 -1.70
N GLN A 152 -22.35 3.21 -3.00
CA GLN A 152 -22.00 2.14 -3.91
C GLN A 152 -21.18 2.72 -5.06
N TYR A 153 -19.89 2.41 -5.06
CA TYR A 153 -18.93 3.05 -5.94
C TYR A 153 -17.81 2.09 -6.34
N MET A 154 -17.15 2.44 -7.44
CA MET A 154 -16.04 1.71 -8.01
C MET A 154 -14.77 2.53 -7.92
N THR A 155 -13.67 1.91 -7.51
CA THR A 155 -12.34 2.51 -7.51
C THR A 155 -11.44 1.71 -8.45
N LEU A 156 -10.75 2.39 -9.34
CA LEU A 156 -9.82 1.83 -10.33
C LEU A 156 -8.46 2.48 -10.10
N VAL A 157 -7.44 1.70 -9.80
CA VAL A 157 -6.07 2.18 -9.57
C VAL A 157 -5.14 1.57 -10.61
N ASP A 158 -4.55 2.42 -11.44
CA ASP A 158 -3.57 2.01 -12.44
C ASP A 158 -2.26 1.62 -11.74
N PRO A 159 -1.78 0.37 -11.88
CA PRO A 159 -0.63 -0.13 -11.12
C PRO A 159 0.71 0.51 -11.52
N VAL A 160 0.78 1.18 -12.68
CA VAL A 160 2.02 1.76 -13.21
C VAL A 160 2.13 3.23 -12.84
N THR A 161 1.03 3.97 -12.99
CA THR A 161 0.99 5.42 -12.80
C THR A 161 0.48 5.82 -11.41
N GLY A 162 -0.23 4.93 -10.71
CA GLY A 162 -0.95 5.23 -9.48
C GLY A 162 -2.20 6.10 -9.70
N ARG A 163 -2.57 6.38 -10.96
CA ARG A 163 -3.77 7.15 -11.30
C ARG A 163 -5.01 6.42 -10.76
N THR A 164 -5.85 7.16 -10.06
CA THR A 164 -7.12 6.68 -9.53
C THR A 164 -8.27 7.25 -10.33
N THR A 165 -9.13 6.38 -10.84
CA THR A 165 -10.47 6.76 -11.33
C THR A 165 -11.48 6.19 -10.37
N MET A 166 -12.35 7.03 -9.81
CA MET A 166 -13.43 6.59 -8.93
C MET A 166 -14.78 7.01 -9.52
N TYR A 167 -15.69 6.05 -9.66
CA TYR A 167 -17.04 6.23 -10.20
C TYR A 167 -18.09 5.96 -9.13
N VAL A 168 -19.06 6.87 -8.98
CA VAL A 168 -20.18 6.71 -8.03
C VAL A 168 -21.44 6.25 -8.75
N ALA A 169 -21.95 5.09 -8.36
CA ALA A 169 -23.23 4.58 -8.86
C ALA A 169 -24.41 5.03 -8.00
N ALA A 170 -24.22 5.05 -6.67
CA ALA A 170 -25.18 5.58 -5.69
C ALA A 170 -24.46 6.13 -4.45
N GLY A 171 -25.15 7.02 -3.73
CA GLY A 171 -24.59 7.76 -2.60
C GLY A 171 -23.81 9.01 -3.05
N ILE A 172 -23.03 9.59 -2.15
CA ILE A 172 -22.12 10.70 -2.43
C ILE A 172 -20.76 10.36 -1.82
N VAL A 173 -19.69 10.49 -2.61
CA VAL A 173 -18.32 10.27 -2.15
C VAL A 173 -17.60 11.62 -2.05
N GLU A 174 -16.99 11.91 -0.91
CA GLU A 174 -16.09 13.05 -0.77
C GLU A 174 -14.66 12.60 -1.09
N ALA A 175 -14.09 13.13 -2.16
CA ALA A 175 -12.73 12.86 -2.58
C ALA A 175 -11.80 13.98 -2.15
N THR A 176 -10.68 13.61 -1.53
CA THR A 176 -9.58 14.50 -1.15
C THR A 176 -8.27 13.98 -1.73
N SER A 177 -7.30 14.87 -1.95
CA SER A 177 -5.97 14.47 -2.42
C SER A 177 -5.10 14.01 -1.26
N THR A 178 -4.33 12.95 -1.44
CA THR A 178 -3.31 12.51 -0.47
C THR A 178 -2.13 13.47 -0.35
N LEU A 179 -1.95 14.35 -1.34
CA LEU A 179 -0.87 15.35 -1.37
C LEU A 179 -1.23 16.63 -0.61
N SER A 180 -2.49 16.84 -0.27
CA SER A 180 -2.97 18.04 0.41
C SER A 180 -3.03 17.85 1.93
N THR A 181 -1.88 17.69 2.58
CA THR A 181 -1.78 17.87 4.03
C THR A 181 -1.34 19.30 4.35
N GLY A 182 -2.34 20.15 4.61
CA GLY A 182 -2.32 21.38 5.41
C GLY A 182 -1.07 22.27 5.39
N SER A 183 -1.04 23.24 4.46
CA SER A 183 -0.51 24.58 4.76
C SER A 183 -1.67 25.43 5.30
N GLU A 184 -1.49 26.05 6.46
CA GLU A 184 -2.49 26.91 7.10
C GLU A 184 -3.12 27.92 6.12
N GLY A 185 -4.45 27.89 6.00
CA GLY A 185 -5.24 29.04 5.50
C GLY A 185 -6.00 28.91 4.17
N HIS A 186 -5.88 27.80 3.43
CA HIS A 186 -6.73 27.54 2.25
C HIS A 186 -7.34 26.14 2.38
N PRO A 187 -8.67 25.96 2.20
CA PRO A 187 -9.29 24.66 2.34
C PRO A 187 -8.59 23.69 1.39
N SER A 188 -8.03 22.62 1.96
CA SER A 188 -7.54 21.46 1.24
C SER A 188 -8.69 20.99 0.35
N GLY A 189 -8.57 21.19 -0.97
CA GLY A 189 -9.69 21.03 -1.88
C GLY A 189 -10.25 19.63 -1.76
N SER A 190 -11.53 19.50 -1.41
CA SER A 190 -12.30 18.28 -1.52
C SER A 190 -13.37 18.47 -2.60
N ALA A 191 -13.77 17.38 -3.25
CA ALA A 191 -14.84 17.40 -4.22
C ALA A 191 -15.89 16.35 -3.87
N ALA A 192 -17.16 16.73 -3.96
CA ALA A 192 -18.27 15.81 -3.83
C ALA A 192 -18.58 15.19 -5.20
N VAL A 193 -18.49 13.87 -5.28
CA VAL A 193 -18.80 13.09 -6.48
C VAL A 193 -20.17 12.45 -6.30
N TYR A 194 -21.10 12.86 -7.16
CA TYR A 194 -22.49 12.42 -7.15
C TYR A 194 -22.71 11.18 -8.02
N PRO A 195 -23.88 10.51 -7.92
CA PRO A 195 -24.21 9.41 -8.83
C PRO A 195 -24.04 9.83 -10.29
N ALA A 196 -23.64 8.87 -11.12
CA ALA A 196 -23.31 9.09 -12.54
C ALA A 196 -22.05 9.95 -12.78
N GLN A 197 -21.31 10.33 -11.74
CA GLN A 197 -20.05 11.05 -11.88
C GLN A 197 -18.85 10.16 -11.57
N GLN A 198 -17.70 10.57 -12.09
CA GLN A 198 -16.40 10.05 -11.74
C GLN A 198 -15.45 11.17 -11.37
N ILE A 199 -14.41 10.87 -10.60
CA ILE A 199 -13.24 11.73 -10.41
C ILE A 199 -11.99 11.00 -10.90
N ASP A 200 -11.12 11.73 -11.60
CA ASP A 200 -9.82 11.26 -12.08
C ASP A 200 -8.69 11.96 -11.34
N MET A 201 -7.99 11.24 -10.48
CA MET A 201 -6.88 11.76 -9.67
C MET A 201 -5.56 11.15 -10.12
N ASP A 202 -4.59 12.01 -10.39
CA ASP A 202 -3.23 11.67 -10.79
C ASP A 202 -2.25 12.35 -9.82
N LEU A 203 -1.22 11.62 -9.37
CA LEU A 203 -0.17 12.12 -8.46
C LEU A 203 0.52 13.38 -9.00
N ARG A 204 0.42 13.60 -10.31
CA ARG A 204 1.08 14.69 -11.04
C ARG A 204 0.14 15.86 -11.36
N ALA A 205 -1.18 15.67 -11.21
CA ALA A 205 -2.19 16.69 -11.44
C ALA A 205 -2.59 17.30 -10.09
N GLN A 206 -1.81 18.29 -9.63
CA GLN A 206 -2.21 19.09 -8.47
C GLN A 206 -3.22 20.14 -8.96
N ALA A 207 -4.48 19.94 -8.58
CA ALA A 207 -5.54 20.93 -8.74
C ALA A 207 -5.80 21.57 -7.38
N GLU A 208 -5.79 22.90 -7.32
CA GLU A 208 -6.19 23.63 -6.11
C GLU A 208 -7.67 23.37 -5.78
N ASP A 209 -8.50 23.27 -6.81
CA ASP A 209 -9.91 22.92 -6.72
C ASP A 209 -10.16 21.56 -7.36
N LEU A 210 -10.38 20.53 -6.55
CA LEU A 210 -10.58 19.15 -7.04
C LEU A 210 -11.85 18.98 -7.88
N ARG A 211 -12.81 19.93 -7.83
CA ARG A 211 -14.03 19.87 -8.66
C ARG A 211 -13.72 19.86 -10.16
N ILE A 212 -12.58 20.42 -10.57
CA ILE A 212 -12.15 20.39 -11.98
C ILE A 212 -11.76 18.98 -12.47
N LEU A 213 -11.56 18.04 -11.54
CA LEU A 213 -11.23 16.64 -11.84
C LEU A 213 -12.46 15.73 -11.84
N VAL A 214 -13.63 16.26 -11.50
CA VAL A 214 -14.90 15.51 -11.49
C VAL A 214 -15.64 15.70 -12.82
N TYR A 215 -16.13 14.61 -13.39
CA TYR A 215 -16.83 14.57 -14.68
C TYR A 215 -18.03 13.63 -14.61
N TYR A 216 -18.98 13.77 -15.54
CA TYR A 216 -19.89 12.65 -15.81
C TYR A 216 -19.08 11.44 -16.25
N ALA A 217 -19.48 10.26 -15.78
CA ALA A 217 -18.72 9.04 -15.99
C ALA A 217 -18.55 8.71 -17.47
N GLU A 218 -17.43 8.05 -17.79
CA GLU A 218 -17.12 7.53 -19.12
C GLU A 218 -17.16 5.99 -19.10
N PRO A 219 -18.34 5.37 -19.35
CA PRO A 219 -18.53 3.92 -19.22
C PRO A 219 -17.47 3.06 -19.90
N LYS A 220 -17.06 3.44 -21.10
CA LYS A 220 -16.05 2.70 -21.86
C LYS A 220 -14.70 2.65 -21.15
N ALA A 221 -14.21 3.80 -20.66
CA ALA A 221 -12.94 3.85 -19.94
C ALA A 221 -12.98 3.09 -18.61
N ILE A 222 -14.12 3.17 -17.90
CA ILE A 222 -14.37 2.41 -16.66
C ILE A 222 -14.34 0.91 -16.97
N VAL A 223 -15.10 0.46 -17.98
CA VAL A 223 -15.18 -0.95 -18.38
C VAL A 223 -13.84 -1.49 -18.86
N GLU A 224 -13.06 -0.71 -19.60
CA GLU A 224 -11.71 -1.10 -20.04
C GLU A 224 -10.80 -1.44 -18.86
N SER A 225 -10.88 -0.66 -17.78
CA SER A 225 -10.03 -0.79 -16.59
C SER A 225 -10.58 -1.75 -15.54
N ALA A 226 -11.89 -1.88 -15.42
CA ALA A 226 -12.55 -2.73 -14.42
C ALA A 226 -12.39 -4.22 -14.74
N SER A 227 -12.22 -5.03 -13.69
CA SER A 227 -12.21 -6.49 -13.83
C SER A 227 -13.64 -7.05 -14.01
N PRO A 228 -13.82 -8.19 -14.70
CA PRO A 228 -15.13 -8.82 -14.87
C PRO A 228 -15.88 -9.08 -13.55
N ARG A 229 -15.19 -9.52 -12.48
CA ARG A 229 -15.84 -9.80 -11.19
C ARG A 229 -16.37 -8.52 -10.54
N VAL A 230 -15.67 -7.40 -10.68
CA VAL A 230 -16.08 -6.08 -10.18
C VAL A 230 -17.31 -5.58 -10.95
N LEU A 231 -17.35 -5.75 -12.27
CA LEU A 231 -18.52 -5.40 -13.10
C LEU A 231 -19.73 -6.31 -12.78
N GLU A 232 -19.50 -7.58 -12.46
CA GLU A 232 -20.56 -8.48 -11.99
C GLU A 232 -21.11 -8.09 -10.62
N ALA A 233 -20.23 -7.67 -9.69
CA ALA A 233 -20.65 -7.15 -8.39
C ALA A 233 -21.48 -5.87 -8.54
N PHE A 234 -21.05 -4.95 -9.42
CA PHE A 234 -21.84 -3.78 -9.82
C PHE A 234 -23.21 -4.17 -10.37
N LEU A 235 -23.27 -5.08 -11.36
CA LEU A 235 -24.54 -5.56 -11.95
C LEU A 235 -25.48 -6.11 -10.87
N THR A 236 -24.97 -6.93 -9.96
CA THR A 236 -25.75 -7.54 -8.89
C THR A 236 -26.30 -6.50 -7.90
N ALA A 237 -25.60 -5.37 -7.75
CA ALA A 237 -25.96 -4.30 -6.84
C ALA A 237 -27.00 -3.32 -7.42
N ILE A 238 -27.33 -3.38 -8.72
CA ILE A 238 -28.22 -2.42 -9.39
C ILE A 238 -29.57 -2.20 -8.69
N PRO A 239 -30.29 -3.21 -8.18
CA PRO A 239 -31.55 -2.97 -7.47
C PRO A 239 -31.37 -2.08 -6.23
N GLU A 240 -30.27 -2.25 -5.49
CA GLU A 240 -29.95 -1.41 -4.32
C GLU A 240 -29.47 -0.02 -4.74
N ILE A 241 -28.65 0.08 -5.80
CA ILE A 241 -28.22 1.36 -6.41
C ILE A 241 -29.44 2.20 -6.80
N GLN A 242 -30.39 1.60 -7.52
CA GLN A 242 -31.61 2.28 -7.94
C GLN A 242 -32.42 2.76 -6.74
N ALA A 243 -32.63 1.90 -5.73
CA ALA A 243 -33.36 2.27 -4.51
C ALA A 243 -32.71 3.44 -3.75
N GLU A 244 -31.37 3.44 -3.65
CA GLU A 244 -30.61 4.50 -3.00
C GLU A 244 -30.65 5.82 -3.79
N ASN A 245 -30.55 5.73 -5.13
CA ASN A 245 -30.64 6.88 -6.02
C ASN A 245 -32.01 7.58 -5.92
N GLU A 246 -33.12 6.84 -5.72
CA GLU A 246 -34.43 7.48 -5.48
C GLU A 246 -34.41 8.40 -4.25
N GLY A 247 -33.71 8.01 -3.18
CA GLY A 247 -33.57 8.85 -1.99
C GLY A 247 -32.83 10.16 -2.28
N ILE A 248 -31.76 10.10 -3.08
CA ILE A 248 -31.00 11.28 -3.49
C ILE A 248 -31.84 12.18 -4.42
N LYS A 249 -32.52 11.60 -5.41
CA LYS A 249 -33.41 12.31 -6.33
C LYS A 249 -34.49 13.09 -5.57
N ASN A 250 -35.14 12.44 -4.61
CA ASN A 250 -36.17 13.07 -3.78
C ASN A 250 -35.62 14.24 -2.95
N ARG A 251 -34.45 14.06 -2.31
CA ARG A 251 -33.80 15.15 -1.56
C ARG A 251 -33.43 16.33 -2.46
N MET A 252 -32.88 16.08 -3.64
CA MET A 252 -32.50 17.14 -4.58
C MET A 252 -33.74 17.88 -5.12
N GLN A 253 -34.84 17.17 -5.39
CA GLN A 253 -36.11 17.79 -5.78
C GLN A 253 -36.70 18.65 -4.66
N GLU A 254 -36.65 18.19 -3.41
CA GLU A 254 -37.11 18.95 -2.25
C GLU A 254 -36.27 20.23 -2.06
N GLN A 255 -34.94 20.10 -2.12
CA GLN A 255 -34.02 21.24 -2.09
C GLN A 255 -34.35 22.24 -3.21
N PHE A 256 -34.61 21.76 -4.43
CA PHE A 256 -34.98 22.61 -5.55
C PHE A 256 -36.28 23.39 -5.31
N ASN A 257 -37.30 22.72 -4.77
CA ASN A 257 -38.57 23.35 -4.39
C ASN A 257 -38.39 24.42 -3.30
N GLN A 258 -37.35 24.28 -2.46
CA GLN A 258 -36.95 25.27 -1.44
C GLN A 258 -36.08 26.42 -1.97
N GLY A 259 -35.81 26.48 -3.28
CA GLY A 259 -34.98 27.53 -3.88
C GLY A 259 -33.48 27.22 -3.93
N ILE A 260 -33.05 26.05 -3.47
CA ILE A 260 -31.65 25.61 -3.54
C ILE A 260 -31.37 25.15 -4.98
N ARG A 261 -30.26 25.63 -5.57
CA ARG A 261 -29.91 25.39 -7.00
C ARG A 261 -28.59 24.63 -7.17
N GLN A 262 -27.97 24.27 -6.06
CA GLN A 262 -26.70 23.56 -5.97
C GLN A 262 -26.80 22.66 -4.74
N PRO A 263 -26.48 21.36 -4.84
CA PRO A 263 -26.75 20.42 -3.76
C PRO A 263 -25.77 20.59 -2.59
N ASP A 264 -24.51 20.97 -2.87
CA ASP A 264 -23.50 21.40 -1.91
C ASP A 264 -22.38 22.19 -2.61
N ASP A 265 -21.51 22.84 -1.83
CA ASP A 265 -20.42 23.70 -2.29
C ASP A 265 -19.24 22.96 -2.96
N ARG A 266 -19.08 21.67 -2.70
CA ARG A 266 -18.06 20.78 -3.26
C ARG A 266 -18.53 20.07 -4.54
N SER A 267 -19.78 20.25 -4.94
CA SER A 267 -20.36 19.67 -6.14
C SER A 267 -19.96 20.44 -7.41
N ILE A 268 -19.91 19.74 -8.54
CA ILE A 268 -19.87 20.35 -9.88
C ILE A 268 -21.27 20.72 -10.41
N LEU A 269 -22.32 20.43 -9.65
CA LEU A 269 -23.70 20.58 -10.11
C LEU A 269 -24.29 21.94 -9.73
N ARG A 270 -24.92 22.58 -10.70
CA ARG A 270 -25.74 23.77 -10.58
C ARG A 270 -26.89 23.71 -11.59
N TYR A 271 -28.12 23.60 -11.11
CA TYR A 271 -29.34 23.44 -11.92
C TYR A 271 -30.30 24.61 -11.63
N LEU A 272 -30.55 25.45 -12.63
CA LEU A 272 -31.35 26.68 -12.52
C LEU A 272 -32.83 26.43 -12.81
N THR A 273 -33.11 25.43 -13.66
CA THR A 273 -34.45 25.07 -14.12
C THR A 273 -34.84 23.65 -13.69
N GLN A 274 -36.15 23.35 -13.72
CA GLN A 274 -36.65 22.00 -13.44
C GLN A 274 -36.15 21.01 -14.50
N ASP A 275 -36.10 21.40 -15.78
CA ASP A 275 -35.60 20.54 -16.85
C ASP A 275 -34.12 20.17 -16.66
N GLU A 276 -33.28 21.11 -16.23
CA GLU A 276 -31.87 20.83 -15.92
C GLU A 276 -31.74 19.85 -14.75
N LEU A 277 -32.54 20.03 -13.69
CA LEU A 277 -32.58 19.08 -12.57
C LEU A 277 -33.04 17.71 -13.04
N ASP A 278 -34.13 17.63 -13.80
CA ASP A 278 -34.65 16.37 -14.34
C ASP A 278 -33.61 15.65 -15.20
N ASN A 279 -32.83 16.38 -16.02
CA ASN A 279 -31.73 15.80 -16.77
C ASN A 279 -30.65 15.21 -15.85
N VAL A 280 -30.26 15.91 -14.78
CA VAL A 280 -29.30 15.41 -13.78
C VAL A 280 -29.82 14.14 -13.12
N LEU A 281 -31.08 14.15 -12.67
CA LEU A 281 -31.70 13.02 -11.98
C LEU A 281 -31.87 11.80 -12.91
N ARG A 282 -32.18 12.01 -14.20
CA ARG A 282 -32.24 10.94 -15.21
C ARG A 282 -30.86 10.32 -15.46
N ASN A 283 -29.78 11.11 -15.41
CA ASN A 283 -28.43 10.58 -15.60
C ASN A 283 -28.05 9.53 -14.55
N PHE A 284 -28.61 9.60 -13.33
CA PHE A 284 -28.31 8.65 -12.25
C PHE A 284 -28.65 7.20 -12.63
N ASP A 285 -29.72 6.98 -13.40
CA ASP A 285 -30.09 5.65 -13.88
C ASP A 285 -29.55 5.36 -15.30
N ALA A 286 -29.52 6.38 -16.15
CA ALA A 286 -29.07 6.24 -17.53
C ALA A 286 -27.62 5.75 -17.61
N LEU A 287 -26.73 6.31 -16.79
CA LEU A 287 -25.31 5.91 -16.81
C LEU A 287 -25.07 4.52 -16.23
N VAL A 288 -25.89 4.07 -15.27
CA VAL A 288 -25.85 2.68 -14.79
C VAL A 288 -26.15 1.73 -15.95
N THR A 289 -27.17 2.03 -16.75
CA THR A 289 -27.55 1.23 -17.92
C THR A 289 -26.49 1.27 -19.02
N GLU A 290 -25.94 2.46 -19.34
CA GLU A 290 -24.86 2.61 -20.32
C GLU A 290 -23.61 1.80 -19.91
N LEU A 291 -23.27 1.79 -18.61
CA LEU A 291 -22.15 1.01 -18.07
C LEU A 291 -22.36 -0.51 -18.22
N VAL A 292 -23.57 -1.03 -17.93
CA VAL A 292 -23.89 -2.44 -18.16
C VAL A 292 -23.80 -2.78 -19.64
N GLN A 293 -24.35 -1.94 -20.51
CA GLN A 293 -24.32 -2.15 -21.95
C GLN A 293 -22.88 -2.23 -22.47
N GLU A 294 -22.02 -1.32 -22.02
CA GLU A 294 -20.61 -1.31 -22.42
C GLU A 294 -19.85 -2.52 -21.86
N ALA A 295 -20.15 -2.96 -20.63
CA ALA A 295 -19.57 -4.17 -20.04
C ALA A 295 -19.94 -5.44 -20.82
N VAL A 296 -21.18 -5.53 -21.31
CA VAL A 296 -21.63 -6.62 -22.19
C VAL A 296 -20.93 -6.56 -23.54
N ARG A 297 -20.86 -5.38 -24.17
CA ARG A 297 -20.16 -5.19 -25.46
C ARG A 297 -18.68 -5.57 -25.37
N ALA A 298 -18.03 -5.27 -24.24
CA ALA A 298 -16.64 -5.62 -23.98
C ALA A 298 -16.43 -7.10 -23.60
N ASN A 299 -17.48 -7.93 -23.60
CA ASN A 299 -17.46 -9.33 -23.14
C ASN A 299 -16.95 -9.52 -21.69
N LYS A 300 -17.09 -8.50 -20.85
CA LYS A 300 -16.76 -8.58 -19.42
C LYS A 300 -17.96 -8.92 -18.54
N LEU A 301 -19.17 -8.90 -19.10
CA LEU A 301 -20.42 -9.26 -18.46
C LEU A 301 -21.24 -10.18 -19.37
N ASP A 302 -21.77 -11.27 -18.81
CA ASP A 302 -22.66 -12.19 -19.55
C ASP A 302 -24.08 -11.59 -19.59
N PRO A 303 -24.69 -11.39 -20.78
CA PRO A 303 -26.07 -10.93 -20.93
C PRO A 303 -27.08 -11.71 -20.07
N ARG A 304 -26.89 -13.02 -19.87
CA ARG A 304 -27.81 -13.86 -19.07
C ARG A 304 -27.87 -13.40 -17.62
N LYS A 305 -26.77 -12.89 -17.07
CA LYS A 305 -26.76 -12.32 -15.70
C LYS A 305 -27.58 -11.04 -15.63
N VAL A 306 -27.66 -10.28 -16.72
CA VAL A 306 -28.51 -9.08 -16.80
C VAL A 306 -29.98 -9.49 -16.73
N ASP A 307 -30.36 -10.56 -17.44
CA ASP A 307 -31.72 -11.13 -17.36
C ASP A 307 -32.05 -11.63 -15.94
N GLU A 308 -31.10 -12.31 -15.28
CA GLU A 308 -31.25 -12.76 -13.89
C GLU A 308 -31.46 -11.59 -12.91
N VAL A 309 -30.75 -10.47 -13.08
CA VAL A 309 -30.95 -9.27 -12.27
C VAL A 309 -32.28 -8.59 -12.60
N ASN A 310 -32.64 -8.47 -13.88
CA ASN A 310 -33.93 -7.93 -14.31
C ASN A 310 -35.12 -8.72 -13.73
N ALA A 311 -34.98 -10.03 -13.55
CA ALA A 311 -35.99 -10.87 -12.90
C ALA A 311 -36.23 -10.52 -11.43
N ARG A 312 -35.25 -9.88 -10.76
CA ARG A 312 -35.36 -9.40 -9.36
C ARG A 312 -35.92 -7.98 -9.26
N ILE A 313 -35.98 -7.24 -10.37
CA ILE A 313 -36.53 -5.89 -10.42
C ILE A 313 -38.04 -5.98 -10.69
N THR A 314 -38.82 -5.60 -9.68
CA THR A 314 -40.29 -5.70 -9.70
C THR A 314 -40.93 -4.67 -10.62
N ASP A 315 -40.41 -3.45 -10.68
CA ASP A 315 -40.86 -2.39 -11.57
C ASP A 315 -40.29 -2.57 -12.99
N PRO A 316 -41.11 -2.88 -14.01
CA PRO A 316 -40.62 -3.05 -15.38
C PRO A 316 -39.92 -1.81 -15.95
N GLY A 317 -40.30 -0.61 -15.51
CA GLY A 317 -39.68 0.65 -15.96
C GLY A 317 -38.27 0.87 -15.42
N LYS A 318 -37.87 0.13 -14.38
CA LYS A 318 -36.53 0.16 -13.78
C LYS A 318 -35.63 -0.98 -14.25
N ARG A 319 -36.13 -1.87 -15.10
CA ARG A 319 -35.31 -2.94 -15.68
C ARG A 319 -34.26 -2.37 -16.62
N ILE A 320 -33.12 -3.06 -16.65
CA ILE A 320 -31.99 -2.73 -17.49
C ILE A 320 -32.32 -3.12 -18.93
N ASP A 321 -32.62 -2.15 -19.78
CA ASP A 321 -32.84 -2.35 -21.22
C ASP A 321 -31.56 -2.03 -21.99
N LEU A 322 -30.92 -3.08 -22.52
CA LEU A 322 -29.70 -2.96 -23.32
C LEU A 322 -29.97 -2.67 -24.80
N THR A 323 -31.21 -2.80 -25.26
CA THR A 323 -31.60 -2.57 -26.67
C THR A 323 -31.80 -1.09 -26.95
N GLN A 324 -32.37 -0.37 -25.99
CA GLN A 324 -32.63 1.06 -26.07
C GLN A 324 -32.19 1.72 -24.75
N PRO A 325 -30.87 1.84 -24.50
CA PRO A 325 -30.39 2.48 -23.28
C PRO A 325 -30.86 3.94 -23.23
N PRO A 326 -31.21 4.46 -22.05
CA PRO A 326 -31.54 5.87 -21.89
C PRO A 326 -30.37 6.77 -22.33
N ALA A 327 -30.68 7.89 -22.97
CA ALA A 327 -29.67 8.87 -23.35
C ALA A 327 -29.07 9.55 -22.11
N VAL A 328 -27.74 9.67 -22.07
CA VAL A 328 -27.00 10.38 -21.02
C VAL A 328 -26.68 11.79 -21.51
N ASP A 329 -27.14 12.80 -20.77
CA ASP A 329 -26.80 14.20 -21.02
C ASP A 329 -25.56 14.57 -20.20
N ARG A 330 -24.37 14.47 -20.81
CA ARG A 330 -23.09 14.77 -20.15
C ARG A 330 -22.88 16.26 -19.82
N THR A 331 -23.85 17.12 -20.13
CA THR A 331 -23.81 18.56 -19.81
C THR A 331 -24.86 18.97 -18.79
N ALA A 332 -25.72 18.03 -18.35
CA ALA A 332 -26.82 18.29 -17.44
C ALA A 332 -26.34 18.95 -16.14
N GLY A 333 -26.87 20.13 -15.85
CA GLY A 333 -26.65 20.83 -14.58
C GLY A 333 -25.19 21.04 -14.20
N LEU A 334 -24.24 21.11 -15.14
CA LEU A 334 -22.85 21.44 -14.82
C LEU A 334 -22.68 22.93 -14.50
N ASP A 335 -21.96 23.27 -13.44
CA ASP A 335 -21.67 24.66 -13.08
C ASP A 335 -20.76 25.34 -14.13
N PRO A 336 -21.24 26.39 -14.83
CA PRO A 336 -20.45 27.08 -15.85
C PRO A 336 -19.16 27.73 -15.33
N ALA A 337 -19.05 28.03 -14.03
CA ALA A 337 -17.81 28.51 -13.43
C ALA A 337 -16.77 27.39 -13.36
N ILE A 338 -17.17 26.19 -12.95
CA ILE A 338 -16.29 25.01 -12.89
C ILE A 338 -15.88 24.57 -14.29
N GLU A 339 -16.80 24.58 -15.26
CA GLU A 339 -16.46 24.23 -16.65
C GLU A 339 -15.45 25.21 -17.27
N ARG A 340 -15.54 26.51 -16.94
CA ARG A 340 -14.52 27.48 -17.33
C ARG A 340 -13.16 27.19 -16.68
N LEU A 341 -13.14 26.83 -15.40
CA LEU A 341 -11.90 26.43 -14.71
C LEU A 341 -11.29 25.17 -15.33
N LYS A 342 -12.11 24.17 -15.67
CA LYS A 342 -11.66 22.96 -16.39
C LYS A 342 -11.03 23.30 -17.73
N GLN A 343 -11.62 24.21 -18.51
CA GLN A 343 -11.06 24.65 -19.79
C GLN A 343 -9.71 25.36 -19.60
N VAL A 344 -9.61 26.28 -18.63
CA VAL A 344 -8.36 26.97 -18.30
C VAL A 344 -7.28 25.98 -17.85
N ASN A 345 -7.63 25.02 -17.00
CA ASN A 345 -6.71 23.99 -16.54
C ASN A 345 -6.23 23.14 -17.73
N ARG A 346 -7.15 22.63 -18.58
CA ARG A 346 -6.80 21.84 -19.78
C ARG A 346 -5.86 22.59 -20.72
N ASN A 347 -6.09 23.88 -20.95
CA ASN A 347 -5.21 24.70 -21.80
C ASN A 347 -3.80 24.88 -21.18
N THR A 348 -3.72 24.96 -19.86
CA THR A 348 -2.45 25.00 -19.12
C THR A 348 -1.74 23.63 -19.17
N GLU A 349 -2.51 22.54 -19.08
CA GLU A 349 -1.99 21.17 -19.20
C GLU A 349 -1.53 20.82 -20.62
N ALA A 350 -2.07 21.45 -21.65
CA ALA A 350 -1.65 21.29 -23.04
C ALA A 350 -0.36 22.05 -23.41
N SER A 351 0.38 22.56 -22.42
CA SER A 351 1.68 23.20 -22.66
C SER A 351 2.75 22.19 -23.13
N PRO A 352 3.75 22.61 -23.92
CA PRO A 352 4.73 21.71 -24.55
C PRO A 352 5.45 20.77 -23.58
N ALA A 353 5.78 21.27 -22.38
CA ALA A 353 6.46 20.51 -21.33
C ALA A 353 5.61 19.35 -20.76
N ARG A 354 4.28 19.45 -20.81
CA ARG A 354 3.37 18.40 -20.34
C ARG A 354 2.90 17.48 -21.47
N LEU A 355 2.84 17.95 -22.72
CA LEU A 355 2.75 17.09 -23.91
C LEU A 355 3.93 16.12 -24.01
N GLU A 356 5.13 16.55 -23.63
CA GLU A 356 6.31 15.68 -23.54
C GLU A 356 6.16 14.62 -22.44
N ARG A 357 5.56 14.98 -21.30
CA ARG A 357 5.20 14.02 -20.23
C ARG A 357 4.12 13.01 -20.66
N LEU A 358 3.10 13.44 -21.41
CA LEU A 358 2.08 12.54 -21.98
C LEU A 358 2.67 11.56 -22.99
N ARG A 359 3.66 11.97 -23.79
CA ARG A 359 4.41 11.05 -24.68
C ARG A 359 5.17 10.00 -23.88
N MET A 360 5.82 10.40 -22.78
CA MET A 360 6.44 9.44 -21.85
C MET A 360 5.40 8.49 -21.24
N GLU A 361 4.22 8.97 -20.87
CA GLU A 361 3.15 8.13 -20.34
C GLU A 361 2.62 7.13 -21.37
N GLN A 362 2.42 7.54 -22.62
CA GLN A 362 2.06 6.60 -23.70
C GLN A 362 3.15 5.55 -23.92
N ALA A 363 4.43 5.93 -23.82
CA ALA A 363 5.52 4.97 -23.87
C ALA A 363 5.46 3.99 -22.68
N MET A 364 5.19 4.49 -21.47
CA MET A 364 5.08 3.68 -20.26
C MET A 364 3.86 2.73 -20.28
N ARG A 365 2.71 3.18 -20.80
CA ARG A 365 1.52 2.34 -21.05
C ARG A 365 1.79 1.24 -22.06
N LYS A 366 2.58 1.51 -23.10
CA LYS A 366 3.01 0.48 -24.05
C LYS A 366 3.96 -0.54 -23.41
N LEU A 367 4.76 -0.13 -22.42
CA LEU A 367 5.65 -1.01 -21.66
C LEU A 367 4.91 -1.88 -20.63
N GLY A 368 3.80 -1.41 -20.08
CA GLY A 368 3.02 -2.12 -19.05
C GLY A 368 2.68 -3.59 -19.36
N PRO A 369 2.13 -3.92 -20.55
CA PRO A 369 1.85 -5.30 -20.95
C PRO A 369 3.10 -6.19 -20.97
N TYR A 370 4.24 -5.66 -21.43
CA TYR A 370 5.51 -6.40 -21.45
C TYR A 370 6.04 -6.67 -20.03
N LEU A 371 5.87 -5.72 -19.11
CA LEU A 371 6.24 -5.92 -17.69
C LEU A 371 5.33 -6.95 -17.01
N ALA A 372 4.04 -6.96 -17.34
CA ALA A 372 3.10 -7.96 -16.83
C ALA A 372 3.40 -9.37 -17.38
N GLU A 373 3.79 -9.48 -18.64
CA GLU A 373 4.24 -10.72 -19.27
C GLU A 373 5.51 -11.25 -18.59
N LEU A 374 6.52 -10.39 -18.39
CA LEU A 374 7.76 -10.73 -17.67
C LEU A 374 7.49 -11.17 -16.22
N ALA A 375 6.58 -10.50 -15.51
CA ALA A 375 6.18 -10.89 -14.16
C ALA A 375 5.47 -12.25 -14.13
N GLY A 376 4.61 -12.53 -15.11
CA GLY A 376 3.96 -13.83 -15.30
C GLY A 376 4.96 -14.94 -15.57
N GLU A 377 5.94 -14.69 -16.44
CA GLU A 377 7.01 -15.62 -16.75
C GLU A 377 7.92 -15.87 -15.54
N ARG A 378 8.25 -14.84 -14.76
CA ARG A 378 8.99 -14.98 -13.49
C ARG A 378 8.24 -15.85 -12.49
N ASN A 379 6.93 -15.69 -12.35
CA ASN A 379 6.13 -16.50 -11.45
C ASN A 379 6.05 -17.97 -11.91
N ARG A 380 5.95 -18.21 -13.22
CA ARG A 380 6.02 -19.55 -13.79
C ARG A 380 7.37 -20.21 -13.53
N LEU A 381 8.47 -19.50 -13.76
CA LEU A 381 9.83 -19.93 -13.44
C LEU A 381 10.01 -20.22 -11.95
N ALA A 382 9.47 -19.38 -11.07
CA ALA A 382 9.51 -19.60 -9.63
C ALA A 382 8.73 -20.87 -9.21
N GLU A 383 7.57 -21.13 -9.83
CA GLU A 383 6.78 -22.33 -9.56
C GLU A 383 7.43 -23.60 -10.11
N GLU A 384 8.03 -23.53 -11.30
CA GLU A 384 8.84 -24.62 -11.86
C GLU A 384 10.06 -24.90 -10.99
N ASN A 385 10.80 -23.87 -10.59
CA ASN A 385 11.96 -23.98 -9.69
C ASN A 385 11.57 -24.65 -8.37
N ARG A 386 10.44 -24.23 -7.75
CA ARG A 386 9.92 -24.84 -6.53
C ARG A 386 9.57 -26.32 -6.73
N LYS A 387 8.93 -26.69 -7.84
CA LYS A 387 8.64 -28.10 -8.16
C LYS A 387 9.91 -28.92 -8.33
N THR A 388 10.95 -28.37 -8.95
CA THR A 388 12.26 -29.03 -9.04
C THR A 388 12.95 -29.16 -7.70
N GLU A 389 12.88 -28.15 -6.83
CA GLU A 389 13.41 -28.23 -5.46
C GLU A 389 12.69 -29.31 -4.63
N ASP A 390 11.36 -29.34 -4.69
CA ASP A 390 10.55 -30.35 -3.99
C ASP A 390 10.89 -31.76 -4.51
N ALA A 391 11.03 -31.95 -5.83
CA ALA A 391 11.41 -33.23 -6.43
C ALA A 391 12.86 -33.62 -6.10
N ALA A 392 13.79 -32.67 -6.06
CA ALA A 392 15.18 -32.90 -5.67
C ALA A 392 15.28 -33.30 -4.20
N ASN A 393 14.54 -32.62 -3.32
CA ASN A 393 14.44 -32.95 -1.90
C ASN A 393 13.84 -34.34 -1.66
N GLN A 394 12.82 -34.73 -2.43
CA GLN A 394 12.25 -36.08 -2.39
C GLN A 394 13.29 -37.13 -2.80
N ARG A 395 13.96 -36.96 -3.94
CA ARG A 395 15.01 -37.89 -4.41
C ARG A 395 16.18 -37.98 -3.43
N ALA A 396 16.63 -36.86 -2.87
CA ALA A 396 17.68 -36.83 -1.87
C ALA A 396 17.25 -37.58 -0.59
N SER A 397 15.99 -37.40 -0.16
CA SER A 397 15.43 -38.14 0.97
C SER A 397 15.32 -39.64 0.70
N GLU A 398 14.94 -40.06 -0.52
CA GLU A 398 14.87 -41.46 -0.91
C GLU A 398 16.25 -42.12 -1.00
N ALA A 399 17.23 -41.41 -1.57
CA ALA A 399 18.62 -41.87 -1.64
C ALA A 399 19.23 -42.04 -0.25
N LEU A 400 19.00 -41.07 0.65
CA LEU A 400 19.42 -41.16 2.04
C LEU A 400 18.75 -42.35 2.74
N MET A 401 17.44 -42.52 2.57
CA MET A 401 16.72 -43.69 3.11
C MET A 401 17.33 -45.00 2.62
N ASN A 402 17.72 -45.09 1.35
CA ASN A 402 18.35 -46.28 0.78
C ASN A 402 19.72 -46.61 1.39
N GLN A 403 20.44 -45.61 1.91
CA GLN A 403 21.77 -45.77 2.52
C GLN A 403 21.74 -46.04 4.05
N LEU A 404 20.60 -45.82 4.71
CA LEU A 404 20.45 -46.01 6.16
C LEU A 404 20.17 -47.47 6.53
N SER A 405 20.73 -47.92 7.66
CA SER A 405 20.40 -49.24 8.24
C SER A 405 18.96 -49.27 8.78
N ASP A 406 18.40 -50.47 9.03
CA ASP A 406 17.00 -50.63 9.48
C ASP A 406 16.68 -49.92 10.81
N SER A 407 17.68 -49.70 11.67
CA SER A 407 17.51 -48.94 12.92
C SER A 407 17.49 -47.43 12.68
N GLU A 408 18.26 -46.96 11.69
CA GLU A 408 18.39 -45.55 11.35
C GLU A 408 17.23 -45.07 10.47
N ARG A 409 16.74 -45.91 9.54
CA ARG A 409 15.51 -45.66 8.79
C ARG A 409 14.31 -45.43 9.70
N ARG A 410 14.18 -46.26 10.76
CA ARG A 410 13.11 -46.13 11.75
C ARG A 410 13.19 -44.79 12.50
N LYS A 411 14.39 -44.40 12.95
CA LYS A 411 14.62 -43.09 13.59
C LYS A 411 14.37 -41.91 12.64
N PHE A 412 14.77 -42.03 11.37
CA PHE A 412 14.54 -41.00 10.36
C PHE A 412 13.05 -40.81 10.06
N LEU A 413 12.30 -41.90 9.87
CA LEU A 413 10.85 -41.85 9.64
C LEU A 413 10.10 -41.31 10.86
N GLU A 414 10.52 -41.68 12.07
CA GLU A 414 9.95 -41.17 13.31
C GLU A 414 10.21 -39.65 13.47
N ASN A 415 11.43 -39.19 13.17
CA ASN A 415 11.76 -37.77 13.17
C ASN A 415 11.00 -36.99 12.09
N ARG A 416 10.78 -37.58 10.91
CA ARG A 416 10.02 -36.96 9.82
C ARG A 416 8.51 -36.87 10.14
N LEU A 417 7.95 -37.88 10.79
CA LEU A 417 6.58 -37.86 11.31
C LEU A 417 6.41 -36.82 12.41
N LYS A 418 7.35 -36.76 13.38
CA LYS A 418 7.38 -35.71 14.41
C LYS A 418 7.53 -34.31 13.82
N LEU A 419 8.36 -34.15 12.77
CA LEU A 419 8.53 -32.86 12.08
C LEU A 419 7.26 -32.47 11.30
N GLY A 420 6.59 -33.42 10.65
CA GLY A 420 5.30 -33.21 9.99
C GLY A 420 4.18 -32.85 10.98
N GLU A 421 4.16 -33.46 12.16
CA GLU A 421 3.24 -33.12 13.25
C GLU A 421 3.57 -31.74 13.85
N LEU A 422 4.86 -31.40 14.03
CA LEU A 422 5.33 -30.09 14.50
C LEU A 422 5.03 -28.95 13.51
N MET A 423 5.08 -29.22 12.20
CA MET A 423 4.70 -28.26 11.16
C MET A 423 3.18 -28.06 11.08
N ASN A 424 2.39 -28.95 11.68
CA ASN A 424 0.92 -28.89 11.73
C ASN A 424 0.39 -28.46 13.11
N SER A 425 1.24 -28.41 14.14
CA SER A 425 0.90 -27.94 15.48
C SER A 425 1.48 -26.55 15.75
N ASN A 426 0.62 -25.56 15.96
CA ASN A 426 0.98 -24.26 16.52
C ASN A 426 1.56 -24.43 17.94
N THR A 427 2.88 -24.42 18.10
CA THR A 427 3.52 -24.17 19.41
C THR A 427 4.79 -23.31 19.26
N PRO A 428 5.00 -22.26 20.10
CA PRO A 428 6.20 -21.42 20.04
C PRO A 428 7.44 -22.12 20.61
N ALA A 429 8.63 -21.77 20.10
CA ALA A 429 9.90 -22.29 20.59
C ALA A 429 10.28 -21.71 21.98
N PRO A 430 10.92 -22.50 22.88
CA PRO A 430 11.33 -22.05 24.22
C PRO A 430 12.65 -21.25 24.20
N PRO A 431 12.95 -20.47 25.26
CA PRO A 431 14.10 -19.58 25.31
C PRO A 431 15.42 -20.33 25.56
N ALA A 432 16.49 -19.88 24.91
CA ALA A 432 17.83 -20.40 25.12
C ALA A 432 18.39 -19.92 26.48
N GLY A 433 18.63 -20.88 27.38
CA GLY A 433 19.37 -20.70 28.63
C GLY A 433 20.87 -20.96 28.45
N GLY A 434 21.70 -20.31 29.27
CA GLY A 434 23.15 -20.16 29.06
C GLY A 434 24.08 -21.05 29.89
N GLY A 435 25.39 -20.85 29.61
CA GLY A 435 26.57 -21.20 30.42
C GLY A 435 27.38 -22.42 29.93
N PRO A 436 28.70 -22.56 30.23
CA PRO A 436 29.60 -21.68 31.01
C PRO A 436 30.97 -21.37 30.33
N SER A 437 31.74 -20.50 30.98
CA SER A 437 33.09 -20.01 30.65
C SER A 437 34.24 -21.00 30.96
N GLY A 438 35.35 -20.90 30.22
CA GLY A 438 36.69 -21.13 30.76
C GLY A 438 37.78 -21.63 29.78
N GLY A 439 38.87 -20.89 29.68
CA GLY A 439 40.20 -21.40 29.28
C GLY A 439 40.81 -20.78 28.02
N GLY A 440 41.78 -19.87 28.17
CA GLY A 440 42.56 -19.30 27.08
C GLY A 440 43.92 -19.98 26.91
N GLU A 441 44.42 -20.04 25.67
CA GLU A 441 45.70 -19.50 25.16
C GLU A 441 45.86 -19.83 23.65
N PRO A 442 46.80 -19.21 22.91
CA PRO A 442 46.52 -18.34 21.78
C PRO A 442 46.42 -19.08 20.43
N ALA A 443 45.37 -18.80 19.67
CA ALA A 443 45.24 -19.26 18.29
C ALA A 443 45.88 -18.23 17.34
N ILE A 444 46.82 -18.72 16.53
CA ILE A 444 47.36 -18.06 15.35
C ILE A 444 46.19 -17.58 14.48
N GLN A 445 46.07 -16.26 14.27
CA GLN A 445 45.09 -15.68 13.37
C GLN A 445 45.45 -16.03 11.92
N VAL A 446 44.72 -16.98 11.35
CA VAL A 446 44.57 -17.08 9.90
C VAL A 446 43.58 -15.98 9.48
N PRO A 447 43.86 -15.15 8.45
CA PRO A 447 42.90 -14.16 7.99
C PRO A 447 41.63 -14.87 7.53
N GLY A 448 40.52 -14.63 8.21
CA GLY A 448 39.21 -15.13 7.78
C GLY A 448 38.79 -14.50 6.44
N PRO A 449 37.79 -15.08 5.74
CA PRO A 449 37.28 -14.52 4.50
C PRO A 449 36.79 -13.09 4.74
N VAL A 450 37.36 -12.14 4.01
CA VAL A 450 37.03 -10.71 4.13
C VAL A 450 35.68 -10.48 3.46
N LYS A 451 34.64 -10.13 4.24
CA LYS A 451 33.26 -9.96 3.77
C LYS A 451 33.05 -8.57 3.14
N PRO A 452 32.08 -8.42 2.21
CA PRO A 452 31.65 -7.12 1.71
C PRO A 452 31.21 -6.19 2.84
N ALA A 453 31.53 -4.91 2.70
CA ALA A 453 31.13 -3.89 3.66
C ALA A 453 30.85 -2.56 2.97
N VAL A 454 29.86 -1.84 3.49
CA VAL A 454 29.60 -0.45 3.15
C VAL A 454 29.71 0.39 4.41
N THR A 455 30.46 1.49 4.32
CA THR A 455 30.76 2.37 5.45
C THR A 455 30.65 3.83 5.04
N VAL A 456 30.29 4.69 5.99
CA VAL A 456 30.32 6.14 5.83
C VAL A 456 31.47 6.75 6.62
N LYS A 457 32.13 7.78 6.07
CA LYS A 457 33.13 8.59 6.80
C LYS A 457 33.12 10.04 6.33
N GLN A 458 33.59 10.95 7.16
CA GLN A 458 33.81 12.34 6.73
C GLN A 458 35.05 12.44 5.82
N HIS A 459 34.91 13.14 4.72
CA HIS A 459 35.96 13.47 3.78
C HIS A 459 36.55 14.85 4.07
N GLY A 460 37.78 14.87 4.60
CA GLY A 460 38.50 16.10 4.91
C GLY A 460 37.82 16.97 5.98
N SER A 461 38.33 18.19 6.13
CA SER A 461 37.76 19.19 7.05
C SER A 461 36.57 19.92 6.39
N PRO A 462 35.69 20.58 7.18
CA PRO A 462 34.66 21.47 6.64
C PRO A 462 35.26 22.57 5.76
N VAL A 463 34.61 22.87 4.63
CA VAL A 463 35.03 23.92 3.70
C VAL A 463 33.81 24.72 3.28
N ASN A 464 33.87 26.05 3.40
CA ASN A 464 32.83 26.98 2.96
C ASN A 464 31.42 26.69 3.51
N GLY A 465 31.33 26.22 4.76
CA GLY A 465 30.04 25.87 5.39
C GLY A 465 29.46 24.53 4.94
N PHE A 466 30.26 23.68 4.30
CA PHE A 466 29.89 22.32 3.92
C PHE A 466 30.84 21.29 4.52
N ILE A 467 30.28 20.15 4.91
CA ILE A 467 31.04 18.91 5.12
C ILE A 467 30.82 17.99 3.93
N HIS A 468 31.76 17.07 3.71
CA HIS A 468 31.63 16.04 2.69
C HIS A 468 31.66 14.67 3.36
N LEU A 469 30.74 13.78 2.98
CA LEU A 469 30.73 12.39 3.42
C LEU A 469 31.10 11.48 2.26
N ASP A 470 32.05 10.57 2.48
CA ASP A 470 32.39 9.49 1.57
C ASP A 470 31.62 8.24 2.01
N LEU A 471 30.73 7.77 1.15
CA LEU A 471 30.13 6.44 1.24
C LEU A 471 31.06 5.47 0.51
N GLU A 472 31.69 4.54 1.22
CA GLU A 472 32.69 3.62 0.67
C GLU A 472 32.19 2.17 0.70
N MET A 473 32.47 1.45 -0.38
CA MET A 473 32.31 0.00 -0.48
C MET A 473 33.67 -0.69 -0.42
N ARG A 474 33.73 -1.87 0.18
CA ARG A 474 34.94 -2.71 0.19
C ARG A 474 34.57 -4.17 -0.03
N HIS A 475 35.47 -4.90 -0.71
CA HIS A 475 35.44 -6.36 -0.83
C HIS A 475 34.28 -6.94 -1.67
N PHE A 476 33.72 -6.16 -2.60
CA PHE A 476 32.77 -6.66 -3.62
C PHE A 476 33.52 -7.29 -4.80
N THR A 477 34.13 -8.45 -4.56
CA THR A 477 35.02 -9.12 -5.52
C THR A 477 34.26 -9.90 -6.60
N ASP A 478 34.97 -10.63 -7.47
CA ASP A 478 34.38 -11.46 -8.53
C ASP A 478 33.34 -12.50 -8.03
N LYS A 479 33.37 -12.86 -6.74
CA LYS A 479 32.40 -13.77 -6.13
C LYS A 479 31.10 -13.10 -5.69
N GLU A 480 31.14 -11.78 -5.53
CA GLU A 480 30.04 -10.94 -5.02
C GLU A 480 29.88 -9.70 -5.93
N PRO A 481 29.68 -9.91 -7.25
CA PRO A 481 29.49 -8.82 -8.19
C PRO A 481 28.15 -8.13 -7.92
N PHE A 482 28.05 -6.83 -8.18
CA PHE A 482 26.82 -6.08 -7.93
C PHE A 482 26.43 -5.19 -9.10
N TYR A 483 25.16 -4.79 -9.08
CA TYR A 483 24.51 -4.05 -10.16
C TYR A 483 23.85 -2.76 -9.67
N ALA A 484 23.29 -2.78 -8.46
CA ALA A 484 22.65 -1.60 -7.87
C ALA A 484 22.89 -1.54 -6.35
N VAL A 485 22.80 -0.32 -5.81
CA VAL A 485 22.93 -0.01 -4.39
C VAL A 485 21.91 1.04 -3.97
N GLU A 486 21.40 0.89 -2.75
CA GLU A 486 20.62 1.89 -2.03
C GLU A 486 21.20 2.06 -0.63
N ALA A 487 21.35 3.30 -0.17
CA ALA A 487 21.91 3.63 1.13
C ALA A 487 21.20 4.85 1.73
N HIS A 488 20.78 4.74 3.00
CA HIS A 488 20.05 5.80 3.71
C HIS A 488 20.89 6.34 4.85
N LEU A 489 21.10 7.66 4.84
CA LEU A 489 21.73 8.39 5.93
C LEU A 489 20.70 9.22 6.68
N VAL A 490 20.78 9.24 8.00
CA VAL A 490 19.92 10.05 8.86
C VAL A 490 20.78 11.03 9.66
N TYR A 491 20.35 12.29 9.73
CA TYR A 491 21.03 13.34 10.49
C TYR A 491 20.06 14.40 11.00
N ASN A 492 20.44 15.12 12.06
CA ASN A 492 19.59 16.14 12.66
C ASN A 492 19.31 17.30 11.68
N GLN A 493 18.02 17.60 11.46
CA GLN A 493 17.61 18.61 10.50
C GLN A 493 18.00 20.05 10.90
N SER A 494 18.26 20.30 12.18
CA SER A 494 18.73 21.59 12.66
C SER A 494 20.24 21.77 12.52
N GLU A 495 20.99 20.72 12.18
CA GLU A 495 22.47 20.78 12.12
C GLU A 495 22.99 20.65 10.69
N LEU A 496 22.40 19.74 9.91
CA LEU A 496 22.86 19.40 8.57
C LEU A 496 21.71 19.40 7.56
N ASN A 497 21.99 19.86 6.35
CA ASN A 497 21.00 19.89 5.27
C ASN A 497 21.63 19.66 3.90
N TYR A 498 21.03 18.77 3.12
CA TYR A 498 21.35 18.58 1.72
C TYR A 498 20.53 19.58 0.88
N ARG A 499 21.18 20.60 0.30
CA ARG A 499 20.54 21.55 -0.61
C ARG A 499 20.73 21.13 -2.05
N GLN A 500 19.67 20.64 -2.67
CA GLN A 500 19.67 20.30 -4.08
C GLN A 500 19.50 21.57 -4.93
N THR A 501 20.60 22.13 -5.43
CA THR A 501 20.59 23.31 -6.31
C THR A 501 20.69 22.96 -7.79
N ALA A 502 21.05 21.71 -8.12
CA ALA A 502 21.14 21.14 -9.46
C ALA A 502 21.03 19.60 -9.40
N LYS A 503 21.03 18.94 -10.57
CA LYS A 503 21.11 17.47 -10.66
C LYS A 503 22.37 16.98 -9.93
N PHE A 504 22.22 15.97 -9.05
CA PHE A 504 23.34 15.39 -8.32
C PHE A 504 24.46 14.96 -9.28
N THR A 505 25.68 15.42 -9.00
CA THR A 505 26.88 15.05 -9.75
C THR A 505 27.87 14.47 -8.76
N ASN A 506 28.20 13.19 -8.95
CA ASN A 506 29.10 12.48 -8.06
C ASN A 506 30.58 12.77 -8.37
N ALA A 507 31.48 12.38 -7.46
CA ALA A 507 32.92 12.49 -7.68
C ALA A 507 33.36 11.69 -8.91
N ALA A 508 34.39 12.18 -9.61
CA ALA A 508 34.94 11.51 -10.80
C ALA A 508 35.40 10.07 -10.51
N SER A 509 35.82 9.78 -9.27
CA SER A 509 36.27 8.47 -8.81
C SER A 509 35.14 7.54 -8.36
N ALA A 510 33.88 7.97 -8.46
CA ALA A 510 32.76 7.17 -7.96
C ALA A 510 32.49 5.95 -8.83
N VAL A 511 32.05 4.86 -8.20
CA VAL A 511 31.91 3.54 -8.83
C VAL A 511 30.85 3.51 -9.91
N PHE A 512 29.83 4.36 -9.86
CA PHE A 512 28.82 4.46 -10.94
C PHE A 512 29.13 5.56 -11.96
N LYS A 513 30.17 6.37 -11.72
CA LYS A 513 30.57 7.44 -12.62
C LYS A 513 31.14 6.84 -13.92
N ASP A 514 30.69 7.40 -15.04
CA ASP A 514 31.10 7.06 -16.42
C ASP A 514 30.71 5.65 -16.89
N ARG A 515 29.79 4.99 -16.17
CA ARG A 515 29.09 3.78 -16.60
C ARG A 515 27.73 4.12 -17.20
N GLN A 516 27.10 3.17 -17.91
CA GLN A 516 25.67 3.23 -18.22
C GLN A 516 24.88 3.02 -16.92
N ALA A 517 24.86 4.07 -16.10
CA ALA A 517 24.31 4.04 -14.75
C ALA A 517 23.54 5.31 -14.44
N ALA A 518 22.48 5.15 -13.65
CA ALA A 518 21.69 6.23 -13.09
C ALA A 518 21.99 6.35 -11.60
N GLU A 519 22.23 7.57 -11.14
CA GLU A 519 22.47 7.89 -9.73
C GLU A 519 21.48 8.97 -9.29
N THR A 520 20.95 8.82 -8.08
CA THR A 520 20.11 9.81 -7.42
C THR A 520 20.56 10.01 -5.98
N LEU A 521 20.32 11.22 -5.49
CA LEU A 521 20.52 11.60 -4.11
C LEU A 521 19.35 12.50 -3.70
N THR A 522 18.48 12.00 -2.83
CA THR A 522 17.20 12.64 -2.47
C THR A 522 17.08 12.78 -0.96
N GLN A 523 16.73 13.97 -0.49
CA GLN A 523 16.50 14.21 0.94
C GLN A 523 14.99 14.26 1.24
N HIS A 524 14.56 13.49 2.23
CA HIS A 524 13.25 13.57 2.86
C HIS A 524 13.37 14.30 4.20
N LYS A 525 12.53 15.31 4.42
CA LYS A 525 12.53 16.08 5.66
C LYS A 525 11.61 15.43 6.68
N GLY A 526 12.11 15.16 7.88
CA GLY A 526 11.32 14.73 9.03
C GLY A 526 11.17 15.83 10.07
N GLU A 527 10.45 15.54 11.15
CA GLU A 527 10.19 16.51 12.24
C GLU A 527 11.43 16.80 13.11
N THR A 528 12.39 15.88 13.17
CA THR A 528 13.60 15.99 14.00
C THR A 528 14.88 15.62 13.25
N GLN A 529 14.78 14.69 12.32
CA GLN A 529 15.90 14.24 11.50
C GLN A 529 15.51 14.27 10.01
N ASN A 530 16.49 14.55 9.17
CA ASN A 530 16.38 14.38 7.73
C ASN A 530 16.90 12.99 7.35
N GLU A 531 16.26 12.36 6.38
CA GLU A 531 16.74 11.14 5.73
C GLU A 531 17.26 11.49 4.33
N LEU A 532 18.45 11.00 4.00
CA LEU A 532 19.10 11.18 2.71
C LEU A 532 19.31 9.83 2.06
N ILE A 533 18.67 9.63 0.91
CA ILE A 533 18.68 8.38 0.16
C ILE A 533 19.61 8.54 -1.04
N TYR A 534 20.71 7.78 -1.05
CA TYR A 534 21.54 7.56 -2.23
C TYR A 534 21.12 6.26 -2.90
N ALA A 535 20.77 6.32 -4.18
CA ALA A 535 20.50 5.12 -4.97
C ALA A 535 21.22 5.19 -6.31
N ALA A 536 21.83 4.07 -6.71
CA ALA A 536 22.53 3.96 -7.97
C ALA A 536 22.32 2.58 -8.60
N SER A 537 22.13 2.54 -9.91
CA SER A 537 21.98 1.29 -10.67
C SER A 537 22.53 1.43 -12.07
N GLN A 538 23.05 0.34 -12.63
CA GLN A 538 23.33 0.28 -14.07
C GLN A 538 22.01 0.13 -14.87
N TYR A 539 21.99 0.52 -16.14
CA TYR A 539 20.87 0.32 -17.04
C TYR A 539 21.35 -0.11 -18.43
N GLU A 540 20.58 -0.98 -19.09
CA GLU A 540 20.86 -1.42 -20.46
C GLU A 540 20.02 -0.59 -21.43
N THR A 541 20.63 -0.13 -22.53
CA THR A 541 19.95 0.71 -23.54
C THR A 541 19.37 -0.09 -24.71
N GLY A 542 19.63 -1.41 -24.74
CA GLY A 542 19.09 -2.35 -25.72
C GLY A 542 19.73 -3.75 -25.59
N PRO A 543 19.14 -4.77 -26.25
CA PRO A 543 19.60 -6.16 -26.15
C PRO A 543 21.04 -6.40 -26.67
N ASP A 544 21.57 -5.52 -27.51
CA ASP A 544 22.93 -5.59 -28.06
C ASP A 544 23.98 -4.79 -27.25
N GLN A 545 23.58 -4.18 -26.13
CA GLN A 545 24.50 -3.47 -25.21
C GLN A 545 24.33 -3.95 -23.76
N PRO A 546 24.66 -5.23 -23.47
CA PRO A 546 24.63 -5.73 -22.11
C PRO A 546 25.67 -5.01 -21.24
N VAL A 547 25.28 -4.66 -20.02
CA VAL A 547 26.18 -4.00 -19.07
C VAL A 547 26.69 -5.02 -18.05
N ASP A 548 28.01 -5.14 -17.97
CA ASP A 548 28.66 -6.07 -17.05
C ASP A 548 28.46 -5.68 -15.59
N HIS A 549 28.41 -6.69 -14.72
CA HIS A 549 28.40 -6.46 -13.29
C HIS A 549 29.66 -5.72 -12.80
N ILE A 550 29.47 -4.88 -11.78
CA ILE A 550 30.56 -4.15 -11.15
C ILE A 550 31.30 -5.10 -10.18
N ARG A 551 32.62 -5.09 -10.31
CA ARG A 551 33.56 -5.83 -9.45
C ARG A 551 34.57 -4.85 -8.90
N LEU A 552 34.81 -4.89 -7.59
CA LEU A 552 35.75 -4.05 -6.87
C LEU A 552 36.87 -4.90 -6.28
N ASN A 553 38.05 -4.83 -6.90
CA ASN A 553 39.28 -5.37 -6.35
C ASN A 553 39.86 -4.42 -5.30
N GLY A 554 39.14 -4.25 -4.18
CA GLY A 554 39.52 -3.37 -3.08
C GLY A 554 38.37 -2.48 -2.59
N SER A 555 38.68 -1.21 -2.33
CA SER A 555 37.71 -0.18 -1.92
C SER A 555 37.26 0.67 -3.11
N GLY A 556 35.97 0.99 -3.18
CA GLY A 556 35.39 1.91 -4.15
C GLY A 556 34.54 2.98 -3.49
N LEU A 557 34.57 4.20 -4.03
CA LEU A 557 33.71 5.30 -3.57
C LEU A 557 32.32 5.17 -4.21
N LEU A 558 31.27 5.02 -3.42
CA LEU A 558 29.90 5.08 -3.93
C LEU A 558 29.50 6.51 -4.21
N ALA A 559 29.54 7.36 -3.19
CA ALA A 559 29.10 8.74 -3.29
C ALA A 559 29.96 9.65 -2.44
N ARG A 560 30.26 10.83 -2.97
CA ARG A 560 30.73 11.97 -2.18
C ARG A 560 29.59 12.95 -1.99
N ILE A 561 29.10 13.04 -0.76
CA ILE A 561 27.87 13.75 -0.41
C ILE A 561 28.22 15.08 0.27
N PRO A 562 27.92 16.24 -0.34
CA PRO A 562 28.08 17.53 0.32
C PRO A 562 26.86 17.83 1.21
N LEU A 563 27.07 18.05 2.50
CA LEU A 563 26.02 18.52 3.43
C LEU A 563 26.34 19.93 3.90
N GLN A 564 25.36 20.83 3.80
CA GLN A 564 25.48 22.16 4.36
C GLN A 564 25.38 22.09 5.89
N VAL A 565 26.32 22.74 6.56
CA VAL A 565 26.30 22.98 8.00
C VAL A 565 25.40 24.18 8.27
N LEU A 566 24.39 24.00 9.13
CA LEU A 566 23.46 25.06 9.51
C LEU A 566 24.00 25.84 10.73
N ASP A 567 23.53 27.08 10.92
CA ASP A 567 24.03 27.97 11.98
C ASP A 567 23.86 27.38 13.38
N SER A 568 22.79 26.61 13.59
CA SER A 568 22.47 25.88 14.82
C SER A 568 23.29 24.62 15.07
N ALA A 569 24.18 24.23 14.15
CA ALA A 569 25.07 23.09 14.36
C ALA A 569 26.08 23.36 15.48
N ALA A 570 26.31 22.35 16.33
CA ALA A 570 27.42 22.34 17.28
C ALA A 570 28.78 22.19 16.54
N ASN A 571 29.90 22.03 17.27
CA ASN A 571 31.23 21.78 16.66
C ASN A 571 31.34 20.37 16.03
N THR A 572 30.45 19.47 16.41
CA THR A 572 30.29 18.16 15.81
C THR A 572 28.81 17.87 15.60
N ALA A 573 28.48 17.04 14.61
CA ALA A 573 27.14 16.51 14.37
C ALA A 573 27.20 14.98 14.25
N ASN A 574 26.07 14.30 14.45
CA ASN A 574 25.99 12.85 14.24
C ASN A 574 25.28 12.54 12.92
N VAL A 575 25.82 11.57 12.18
CA VAL A 575 25.22 11.02 10.97
C VAL A 575 25.16 9.51 11.11
N GLU A 576 24.00 8.93 10.82
CA GLU A 576 23.77 7.48 10.93
C GLU A 576 23.48 6.88 9.56
N LEU A 577 24.24 5.86 9.17
CA LEU A 577 23.91 5.01 8.05
C LEU A 577 22.96 3.91 8.55
N VAL A 578 21.67 4.06 8.27
CA VAL A 578 20.61 3.22 8.86
C VAL A 578 20.18 2.06 7.96
N TYR A 579 20.41 2.20 6.66
CA TYR A 579 20.06 1.19 5.67
C TYR A 579 21.11 1.15 4.57
N VAL A 580 21.50 -0.05 4.16
CA VAL A 580 22.20 -0.30 2.89
C VAL A 580 21.71 -1.61 2.32
N LYS A 581 21.38 -1.61 1.04
CA LYS A 581 21.14 -2.82 0.27
C LYS A 581 21.87 -2.77 -1.05
N VAL A 582 22.58 -3.84 -1.36
CA VAL A 582 23.32 -4.03 -2.61
C VAL A 582 22.81 -5.29 -3.27
N VAL A 583 22.52 -5.22 -4.57
CA VAL A 583 21.93 -6.33 -5.33
C VAL A 583 22.71 -6.63 -6.60
N ASP A 584 22.63 -7.89 -7.05
CA ASP A 584 23.10 -8.31 -8.38
C ASP A 584 22.08 -7.93 -9.47
N LYS A 585 22.37 -8.26 -10.74
CA LYS A 585 21.51 -7.90 -11.88
C LYS A 585 20.15 -8.59 -11.80
N GLU A 586 20.09 -9.78 -11.21
CA GLU A 586 18.86 -10.55 -10.97
C GLU A 586 18.09 -10.06 -9.74
N GLY A 587 18.58 -9.03 -9.04
CA GLY A 587 17.95 -8.42 -7.87
C GLY A 587 18.14 -9.19 -6.57
N ARG A 588 19.05 -10.17 -6.53
CA ARG A 588 19.39 -10.93 -5.32
C ARG A 588 20.30 -10.08 -4.43
N THR A 589 20.07 -10.13 -3.14
CA THR A 589 20.88 -9.39 -2.15
C THR A 589 22.31 -9.92 -2.13
N VAL A 590 23.27 -9.05 -2.44
CA VAL A 590 24.72 -9.28 -2.34
C VAL A 590 25.23 -8.81 -0.97
N TYR A 591 24.70 -7.70 -0.47
CA TYR A 591 25.00 -7.17 0.85
C TYR A 591 23.80 -6.42 1.42
N GLU A 592 23.58 -6.56 2.71
CA GLU A 592 22.58 -5.80 3.47
C GLU A 592 23.17 -5.39 4.82
N LEU A 593 22.97 -4.13 5.19
CA LEU A 593 23.42 -3.62 6.48
C LEU A 593 22.59 -4.25 7.60
N THR A 594 23.23 -4.99 8.49
CA THR A 594 22.55 -5.70 9.58
C THR A 594 22.32 -4.84 10.83
N SER A 595 23.03 -3.72 10.96
CA SER A 595 22.92 -2.80 12.09
C SER A 595 23.36 -1.39 11.68
N PRO A 596 22.68 -0.33 12.15
CA PRO A 596 23.06 1.05 11.85
C PRO A 596 24.51 1.36 12.23
N GLN A 597 25.16 2.22 11.43
CA GLN A 597 26.50 2.74 11.73
C GLN A 597 26.42 4.24 12.00
N SER A 598 26.71 4.66 13.23
CA SER A 598 26.75 6.08 13.59
C SER A 598 28.18 6.61 13.49
N ILE A 599 28.35 7.77 12.86
CA ILE A 599 29.60 8.52 12.83
C ILE A 599 29.41 9.92 13.40
N THR A 600 30.43 10.42 14.08
CA THR A 600 30.50 11.82 14.49
C THR A 600 31.34 12.59 13.48
N VAL A 601 30.76 13.65 12.93
CA VAL A 601 31.40 14.51 11.93
C VAL A 601 31.75 15.85 12.55
N ILE A 602 32.90 16.40 12.20
CA ILE A 602 33.36 17.72 12.60
C ILE A 602 32.69 18.74 11.69
N THR A 603 32.02 19.74 12.26
CA THR A 603 31.27 20.78 11.53
C THR A 603 31.94 22.16 11.62
N ARG A 604 32.92 22.35 12.51
CA ARG A 604 33.69 23.60 12.68
C ARG A 604 35.17 23.33 12.96
#